data_AF-F7QNM9-F1
#
_entry.id   AF-F7QNM9-F1
#
_cell.length_a   1.000
_cell.length_b   1.000
_cell.length_c   1.000
_cell.angle_alpha   90.00
_cell.angle_beta   90.00
_cell.angle_gamma   90.00
#
_symmetry.space_group_name_H-M   'P 1'
#
loop_
_entity.id
_entity.type
_entity.pdbx_description
1 polymer ?
#
loop_
_entity_poly.entity_id
_entity_poly.type
_entity_poly.pdbx_seq_one_letter_code
_entity_poly.pdbx_strand_id
1 'polypeptide(L)'
;MTKIVSATALAFALALTLVAPADAATCSGSFNTCVSRCKTKYAADKNCVSDHCSPKLATCKTTGCWQQGGYFGNVLTCNLDKR
;
A
#
# COMPACT_ATOMS: atom_id res chain seq x y z
N MET A 1 45.81 -21.27 -26.99
CA MET A 1 44.56 -21.48 -26.22
C MET A 1 44.96 -21.38 -24.74
N THR A 2 44.51 -20.49 -23.85
CA THR A 2 43.32 -19.63 -23.81
C THR A 2 43.50 -18.61 -22.65
N LYS A 3 43.44 -17.32 -23.01
CA LYS A 3 42.82 -16.16 -22.32
C LYS A 3 43.37 -15.60 -21.00
N ILE A 4 43.86 -14.37 -21.14
CA ILE A 4 44.08 -13.31 -20.15
C ILE A 4 42.80 -13.06 -19.34
N VAL A 5 42.92 -13.07 -18.01
CA VAL A 5 41.84 -12.75 -17.07
C VAL A 5 41.72 -11.23 -16.98
N SER A 6 40.77 -10.65 -17.72
CA SER A 6 40.35 -9.26 -17.54
C SER A 6 39.54 -9.13 -16.25
N ALA A 7 40.14 -8.52 -15.23
CA ALA A 7 39.43 -8.07 -14.04
C ALA A 7 38.80 -6.70 -14.33
N THR A 8 37.59 -6.67 -14.89
CA THR A 8 36.78 -5.45 -14.95
C THR A 8 36.21 -5.18 -13.55
N ALA A 9 36.83 -4.25 -12.84
CA ALA A 9 36.30 -3.67 -11.61
C ALA A 9 34.98 -2.94 -11.90
N LEU A 10 33.87 -3.61 -11.61
CA LEU A 10 32.53 -3.01 -11.62
C LEU A 10 32.40 -2.11 -10.38
N ALA A 11 32.57 -0.81 -10.60
CA ALA A 11 32.24 0.21 -9.61
C ALA A 11 30.74 0.12 -9.27
N PHE A 12 30.44 -0.37 -8.07
CA PHE A 12 29.11 -0.26 -7.47
C PHE A 12 28.85 1.21 -7.12
N ALA A 13 28.21 1.93 -8.03
CA ALA A 13 27.61 3.22 -7.71
C ALA A 13 26.41 2.95 -6.79
N LEU A 14 26.64 3.06 -5.48
CA LEU A 14 25.62 2.98 -4.46
C LEU A 14 24.75 4.23 -4.56
N ALA A 15 23.72 4.17 -5.41
CA ALA A 15 22.67 5.18 -5.45
C ALA A 15 21.89 5.08 -4.12
N LEU A 16 22.30 5.90 -3.15
CA LEU A 16 21.49 6.22 -1.96
C LEU A 16 20.23 6.94 -2.45
N THR A 17 19.22 6.18 -2.81
CA THR A 17 17.87 6.71 -2.96
C THR A 17 17.46 7.23 -1.59
N LEU A 18 17.38 8.56 -1.45
CA LEU A 18 16.70 9.20 -0.35
C LEU A 18 15.29 8.61 -0.28
N VAL A 19 15.06 7.71 0.67
CA VAL A 19 13.72 7.30 1.05
C VAL A 19 13.10 8.55 1.67
N ALA A 20 12.29 9.27 0.90
CA ALA A 20 11.38 10.27 1.44
C ALA A 20 10.66 9.60 2.63
N PRO A 21 10.47 10.31 3.76
CA PRO A 21 9.72 9.75 4.87
C PRO A 21 8.39 9.28 4.28
N ALA A 22 8.09 8.00 4.39
CA ALA A 22 6.80 7.49 3.97
C ALA A 22 5.79 8.33 4.74
N ASP A 23 5.07 9.22 4.04
CA ASP A 23 3.98 10.00 4.63
C ASP A 23 3.16 9.02 5.47
N ALA A 24 3.01 9.34 6.76
CA ALA A 24 2.40 8.41 7.70
C ALA A 24 1.09 7.90 7.10
N ALA A 25 0.97 6.58 6.92
CA ALA A 25 -0.20 6.02 6.27
C ALA A 25 -1.46 6.46 7.01
N THR A 26 -2.45 6.97 6.27
CA THR A 26 -3.69 7.54 6.84
C THR A 26 -4.87 6.59 6.66
N CYS A 27 -5.86 6.71 7.54
CA CYS A 27 -7.17 6.09 7.34
C CYS A 27 -7.80 6.54 6.01
N SER A 28 -7.65 7.83 5.68
CA SER A 28 -8.13 8.42 4.42
C SER A 28 -7.44 7.83 3.19
N GLY A 29 -6.13 7.60 3.24
CA GLY A 29 -5.38 6.93 2.17
C GLY A 29 -5.80 5.47 1.97
N SER A 30 -6.04 4.75 3.07
CA SER A 30 -6.57 3.38 3.03
C SER A 30 -7.98 3.32 2.44
N PHE A 31 -8.84 4.28 2.78
CA PHE A 31 -10.16 4.44 2.19
C PHE A 31 -10.11 4.73 0.69
N ASN A 32 -9.26 5.66 0.24
CA ASN A 32 -9.13 5.97 -1.19
C ASN A 32 -8.67 4.74 -2.01
N THR A 33 -7.77 3.94 -1.43
CA THR A 33 -7.35 2.67 -2.03
C THR A 33 -8.53 1.69 -2.13
N CYS A 34 -9.37 1.60 -1.09
CA CYS A 34 -10.60 0.79 -1.10
C CYS A 34 -11.58 1.25 -2.19
N VAL A 35 -11.83 2.55 -2.31
CA VAL A 35 -12.72 3.13 -3.34
C VAL A 35 -12.21 2.84 -4.74
N SER A 36 -10.91 3.00 -4.99
CA SER A 36 -10.29 2.65 -6.28
C SER A 36 -10.50 1.18 -6.64
N ARG A 37 -10.42 0.29 -5.64
CA ARG A 37 -10.68 -1.15 -5.80
C ARG A 37 -12.16 -1.45 -6.04
N CYS A 38 -13.09 -0.73 -5.41
CA CYS A 38 -14.51 -0.85 -5.73
C CYS A 38 -14.77 -0.53 -7.20
N LYS A 39 -14.16 0.55 -7.72
CA LYS A 39 -14.32 0.95 -9.13
C LYS A 39 -13.76 -0.06 -10.14
N THR A 40 -12.73 -0.81 -9.75
CA THR A 40 -12.02 -1.72 -10.66
C THR A 40 -12.46 -3.17 -10.54
N LYS A 41 -12.59 -3.69 -9.32
CA LYS A 41 -12.89 -5.11 -9.05
C LYS A 41 -14.37 -5.38 -8.75
N TYR A 42 -15.12 -4.36 -8.33
CA TYR A 42 -16.52 -4.47 -7.93
C TYR A 42 -17.41 -3.46 -8.69
N ALA A 43 -17.08 -3.14 -9.95
CA ALA A 43 -17.75 -2.08 -10.71
C ALA A 43 -19.27 -2.29 -10.89
N ALA A 44 -19.72 -3.54 -10.86
CA ALA A 44 -21.13 -3.91 -10.93
C ALA A 44 -21.87 -3.67 -9.60
N ASP A 45 -21.16 -3.68 -8.48
CA ASP A 45 -21.71 -3.45 -7.15
C ASP A 45 -21.74 -1.94 -6.85
N LYS A 46 -22.94 -1.36 -6.93
CA LYS A 46 -23.18 0.06 -6.68
C LYS A 46 -23.00 0.45 -5.20
N ASN A 47 -23.04 -0.53 -4.30
CA ASN A 47 -22.94 -0.33 -2.86
C ASN A 47 -21.57 -0.72 -2.31
N CYS A 48 -20.60 -1.14 -3.14
CA CYS A 48 -19.28 -1.57 -2.67
C CYS A 48 -18.61 -0.56 -1.72
N VAL A 49 -18.72 0.74 -2.00
CA VAL A 49 -18.12 1.76 -1.13
C VAL A 49 -18.85 1.87 0.21
N SER A 50 -20.18 1.89 0.21
CA SER A 50 -20.98 1.98 1.44
C SER A 50 -20.84 0.73 2.30
N ASP A 51 -20.78 -0.44 1.68
CA ASP A 51 -20.86 -1.73 2.38
C ASP A 51 -19.48 -2.21 2.83
N HIS A 52 -18.42 -1.81 2.12
CA HIS A 52 -17.06 -2.27 2.42
C HIS A 52 -16.12 -1.17 2.88
N CYS A 53 -16.14 0.02 2.28
CA CYS A 53 -15.12 1.05 2.56
C CYS A 53 -15.52 1.98 3.70
N SER A 54 -16.75 2.50 3.68
CA SER A 54 -17.26 3.43 4.70
C SER A 54 -17.22 2.89 6.13
N PRO A 55 -17.70 1.67 6.44
CA PRO A 55 -17.62 1.13 7.80
C PRO A 55 -16.17 0.92 8.26
N LYS A 56 -15.27 0.50 7.36
CA LYS A 56 -13.84 0.37 7.68
C LYS A 56 -13.18 1.71 7.98
N LEU A 57 -13.57 2.78 7.26
CA LEU A 57 -13.09 4.12 7.55
C LEU A 57 -13.55 4.57 8.95
N ALA A 58 -14.83 4.38 9.30
CA ALA A 58 -15.34 4.72 10.63
C ALA A 58 -14.58 3.95 11.73
N THR A 59 -14.37 2.65 11.54
CA THR A 59 -13.56 1.83 12.45
C THR A 59 -12.11 2.32 12.52
N CYS A 60 -11.49 2.66 11.39
CA CYS A 60 -10.12 3.16 11.36
C CYS A 60 -9.99 4.51 12.09
N LYS A 61 -10.93 5.45 11.88
CA LYS A 61 -10.92 6.73 12.59
C LYS A 61 -11.09 6.57 14.10
N THR A 62 -11.72 5.49 14.55
CA THR A 62 -11.84 5.16 15.97
C THR A 62 -10.56 4.49 16.50
N THR A 63 -10.11 3.43 15.84
CA THR A 63 -9.10 2.49 16.35
C THR A 63 -7.67 2.81 15.90
N GLY A 64 -7.49 3.53 14.80
CA GLY A 64 -6.20 3.70 14.12
C GLY A 64 -5.80 2.47 13.30
N CYS A 65 -6.72 1.53 13.06
CA CYS A 65 -6.45 0.29 12.34
C CYS A 65 -7.39 0.10 11.13
N TRP A 66 -6.83 -0.32 10.01
CA TRP A 66 -7.53 -0.67 8.78
C TRP A 66 -7.39 -2.17 8.49
N GLN A 67 -8.52 -2.86 8.42
CA GLN A 67 -8.58 -4.27 8.02
C GLN A 67 -8.87 -4.38 6.51
N GLN A 68 -7.91 -4.86 5.72
CA GLN A 68 -8.17 -5.20 4.32
C GLN A 68 -9.12 -6.40 4.20
N GLY A 69 -9.91 -6.43 3.12
CA GLY A 69 -10.78 -7.56 2.81
C GLY A 69 -10.00 -8.78 2.30
N GLY A 70 -10.65 -9.96 2.30
CA GLY A 70 -10.00 -11.25 1.99
C GLY A 70 -9.37 -11.33 0.61
N TYR A 71 -10.01 -10.72 -0.38
CA TYR A 71 -9.47 -10.63 -1.74
C TYR A 71 -8.18 -9.81 -1.87
N PHE A 72 -7.72 -9.19 -0.78
CA PHE A 72 -6.50 -8.37 -0.71
C PHE A 72 -5.57 -8.83 0.43
N GLY A 73 -5.61 -10.12 0.77
CA GLY A 73 -4.67 -10.73 1.72
C GLY A 73 -5.05 -10.59 3.19
N ASN A 74 -6.24 -10.08 3.53
CA ASN A 74 -6.72 -9.97 4.91
C ASN A 74 -5.75 -9.26 5.88
N VAL A 75 -4.96 -8.32 5.37
CA VAL A 75 -3.95 -7.62 6.17
C VAL A 75 -4.60 -6.60 7.10
N LEU A 76 -4.22 -6.63 8.37
CA LEU A 76 -4.50 -5.58 9.35
C LEU A 76 -3.33 -4.59 9.37
N THR A 77 -3.61 -3.31 9.15
CA THR A 77 -2.62 -2.22 9.23
C THR A 77 -3.04 -1.27 10.34
N CYS A 78 -2.20 -1.10 11.36
CA CYS A 78 -2.48 -0.27 12.53
C CYS A 78 -1.52 0.93 12.62
N ASN A 79 -1.75 1.80 13.60
CA ASN A 79 -1.04 3.06 13.81
C ASN A 79 -1.20 4.05 12.65
N LEU A 80 -2.36 4.00 11.98
CA LEU A 80 -2.72 4.92 10.91
C LEU A 80 -3.12 6.28 11.51
N ASP A 81 -2.75 7.36 10.83
CA ASP A 81 -3.27 8.69 11.18
C ASP A 81 -4.79 8.71 10.92
N LYS A 82 -5.53 9.14 11.95
CA LYS A 82 -6.99 9.07 12.03
C LYS A 82 -7.71 10.22 11.29
N ARG A 83 -6.97 11.21 10.78
CA ARG A 83 -7.53 12.41 10.13
C ARG A 83 -8.18 12.07 8.78
#